data_AF-A0A2V8NI07-F1
#
_entry.id   AF-A0A2V8NI07-F1
#
_cell.length_a   1.000
_cell.length_b   1.000
_cell.length_c   1.000
_cell.angle_alpha   90.00
_cell.angle_beta   90.00
_cell.angle_gamma   90.00
#
_symmetry.space_group_name_H-M   'P 1'
#
loop_
_entity.id
_entity.type
_entity.pdbx_description
1 polymer ?
#
loop_
_entity_poly.entity_id
_entity_poly.type
_entity_poly.pdbx_seq_one_letter_code
_entity_poly.pdbx_strand_id
1 'polypeptide(L)'
;MCALLLTFSATGLAQKFCTVSPPSPYHHSALIVTSFDATSGRMKTTLEHPHSLGDGIYMRAAFFYQDRRLRTPPTIDIYFVTASKKPRYNEVHGLSILADGRALSSVGAEEYFTEHGERKTTVEKMRLTLTYASLVTLTHAQRVTVRLGSTEVELSNNHLESLREIASMMIPPTSAARR
;
A
#
# COMPACT_ATOMS: atom_id res chain seq x y z
N MET A 1 29.18 5.21 -56.48
CA MET A 1 29.38 4.78 -55.07
C MET A 1 28.01 4.74 -54.40
N CYS A 2 27.41 3.56 -54.27
CA CYS A 2 26.17 3.37 -53.50
C CYS A 2 26.55 2.99 -52.07
N ALA A 3 26.18 3.82 -51.10
CA ALA A 3 26.30 3.49 -49.69
C ALA A 3 25.06 2.69 -49.26
N LEU A 4 25.26 1.42 -48.91
CA LEU A 4 24.23 0.55 -48.34
C LEU A 4 24.10 0.88 -46.85
N LEU A 5 22.97 1.46 -46.43
CA LEU A 5 22.62 1.64 -45.03
C LEU A 5 21.89 0.39 -44.55
N LEU A 6 22.55 -0.42 -43.72
CA LEU A 6 21.96 -1.53 -42.98
C LEU A 6 21.27 -0.98 -41.73
N THR A 7 19.94 -0.85 -41.77
CA THR A 7 19.12 -0.60 -40.57
C THR A 7 18.78 -1.93 -39.91
N PHE A 8 19.42 -2.22 -38.77
CA PHE A 8 19.00 -3.31 -37.90
C PHE A 8 17.76 -2.88 -37.12
N SER A 9 16.57 -3.26 -37.61
CA SER A 9 15.34 -3.21 -36.84
C SER A 9 15.34 -4.34 -35.82
N ALA A 10 15.94 -4.10 -34.65
CA ALA A 10 15.80 -4.99 -33.51
C ALA A 10 14.38 -4.84 -32.96
N THR A 11 13.45 -5.65 -33.45
CA THR A 11 12.17 -5.91 -32.78
C THR A 11 12.48 -6.68 -31.50
N GLY A 12 12.75 -5.92 -30.43
CA GLY A 12 12.82 -6.46 -29.07
C GLY A 12 11.47 -7.06 -28.71
N LEU A 13 11.31 -8.35 -28.97
CA LEU A 13 10.24 -9.17 -28.42
C LEU A 13 10.38 -9.07 -26.90
N ALA A 14 9.54 -8.25 -26.28
CA ALA A 14 9.34 -8.23 -24.84
C ALA A 14 8.88 -9.63 -24.44
N GLN A 15 9.82 -10.49 -24.05
CA GLN A 15 9.53 -11.77 -23.44
C GLN A 15 8.73 -11.46 -22.18
N LYS A 16 7.41 -11.72 -22.24
CA LYS A 16 6.56 -11.81 -21.06
C LYS A 16 7.07 -12.99 -20.25
N PHE A 17 8.04 -12.76 -19.39
CA PHE A 17 8.39 -13.69 -18.34
C PHE A 17 7.18 -13.78 -17.42
N CYS A 18 6.32 -14.78 -17.65
CA CYS A 18 5.38 -15.24 -16.64
C CYS A 18 6.18 -15.96 -15.56
N THR A 19 6.92 -15.20 -14.75
CA THR A 19 7.37 -15.69 -13.45
C THR A 19 6.13 -15.76 -12.59
N VAL A 20 5.50 -16.94 -12.53
CA VAL A 20 4.55 -17.21 -11.46
C VAL A 20 5.32 -16.94 -10.17
N SER A 21 4.92 -15.89 -9.45
CA SER A 21 5.57 -15.53 -8.19
C SER A 21 5.55 -16.75 -7.28
N PRO A 22 6.65 -17.03 -6.56
CA PRO A 22 6.65 -18.13 -5.60
C PRO A 22 5.45 -17.96 -4.66
N PRO A 23 4.78 -19.06 -4.26
CA PRO A 23 3.63 -18.98 -3.39
C PRO A 23 4.01 -18.28 -2.10
N SER A 24 3.23 -17.26 -1.75
CA SER A 24 3.41 -16.52 -0.51
C SER A 24 3.16 -17.43 0.70
N PRO A 25 3.96 -17.35 1.77
CA PRO A 25 3.65 -18.01 3.03
C PRO A 25 2.47 -17.35 3.77
N TYR A 26 1.98 -16.21 3.28
CA TYR A 26 0.88 -15.46 3.87
C TYR A 26 -0.45 -15.81 3.17
N HIS A 27 -1.50 -16.02 3.97
CA HIS A 27 -2.79 -16.48 3.46
C HIS A 27 -3.78 -15.32 3.33
N HIS A 28 -3.78 -14.68 2.16
CA HIS A 28 -4.73 -13.59 1.88
C HIS A 28 -5.20 -13.55 0.42
N SER A 29 -6.29 -12.80 0.19
CA SER A 29 -6.89 -12.59 -1.14
C SER A 29 -6.50 -11.27 -1.82
N ALA A 30 -5.73 -10.41 -1.15
CA ALA A 30 -5.33 -9.12 -1.71
C ALA A 30 -4.38 -9.27 -2.92
N LEU A 31 -4.46 -8.30 -3.84
CA LEU A 31 -3.57 -8.22 -4.99
C LEU A 31 -2.35 -7.38 -4.64
N ILE A 32 -1.15 -7.88 -4.93
CA ILE A 32 0.09 -7.13 -4.75
C ILE A 32 0.63 -6.78 -6.13
N VAL A 33 0.73 -5.48 -6.40
CA VAL A 33 1.17 -4.96 -7.69
C VAL A 33 2.44 -4.15 -7.48
N THR A 34 3.50 -4.49 -8.21
CA THR A 34 4.72 -3.69 -8.27
C THR A 34 4.80 -3.01 -9.62
N SER A 35 4.93 -1.67 -9.63
CA SER A 35 5.00 -0.88 -10.85
C SER A 35 5.93 0.32 -10.69
N PHE A 36 6.38 0.90 -11.81
CA PHE A 36 7.16 2.13 -11.80
C PHE A 36 6.22 3.34 -11.71
N ASP A 37 6.39 4.17 -10.70
CA ASP A 37 5.63 5.41 -10.50
C ASP A 37 6.41 6.57 -11.12
N ALA A 38 5.95 7.05 -12.27
CA ALA A 38 6.64 8.07 -13.06
C ALA A 38 6.76 9.42 -12.34
N THR A 39 5.80 9.76 -11.48
CA THR A 39 5.78 11.03 -10.73
C THR A 39 6.90 11.09 -9.70
N SER A 40 7.12 10.01 -8.96
CA SER A 40 8.20 9.91 -7.98
C SER A 40 9.52 9.39 -8.57
N GLY A 41 9.49 8.83 -9.78
CA GLY A 41 10.64 8.19 -10.42
C GLY A 41 11.11 6.91 -9.73
N ARG A 42 10.22 6.20 -9.03
CA ARG A 42 10.56 5.08 -8.15
C ARG A 42 9.66 3.87 -8.38
N MET A 43 10.18 2.68 -8.08
CA MET A 43 9.35 1.47 -8.01
C MET A 43 8.44 1.56 -6.78
N LYS A 44 7.15 1.28 -6.98
CA LYS A 44 6.10 1.31 -5.98
C LYS A 44 5.44 -0.06 -5.91
N THR A 45 5.22 -0.54 -4.70
CA THR A 45 4.41 -1.73 -4.44
C THR A 45 3.10 -1.28 -3.81
N THR A 46 1.99 -1.76 -4.35
CA THR A 46 0.64 -1.50 -3.84
C THR A 46 -0.04 -2.80 -3.44
N LEU A 47 -0.75 -2.75 -2.32
CA LEU A 47 -1.71 -3.74 -1.89
C LEU A 47 -3.10 -3.26 -2.31
N GLU A 48 -3.76 -4.00 -3.19
CA GLU A 48 -5.03 -3.63 -3.79
C GLU A 48 -6.12 -4.64 -3.46
N HIS A 49 -7.37 -4.16 -3.43
CA HIS A 49 -8.52 -5.01 -3.25
C HIS A 49 -8.79 -5.81 -4.54
N PRO A 50 -9.04 -7.13 -4.48
CA PRO A 50 -9.18 -7.97 -5.68
C PRO A 50 -10.47 -7.71 -6.47
N HIS A 51 -11.40 -6.96 -5.90
CA HIS A 51 -12.70 -6.66 -6.51
C HIS A 51 -12.96 -5.16 -6.55
N SER A 52 -13.83 -4.75 -7.47
CA SER A 52 -14.30 -3.37 -7.58
C SER A 52 -14.84 -2.86 -6.25
N LEU A 53 -14.60 -1.57 -5.97
CA LEU A 53 -15.09 -0.90 -4.77
C LEU A 53 -16.64 -0.94 -4.75
N GLY A 54 -17.21 -1.65 -3.79
CA GLY A 54 -18.63 -1.64 -3.46
C GLY A 54 -18.91 -0.69 -2.28
N ASP A 55 -20.00 -0.92 -1.55
CA ASP A 55 -20.45 -0.03 -0.45
C ASP A 55 -19.66 -0.21 0.87
N GLY A 56 -18.45 -0.77 0.83
CA GLY A 56 -17.61 -1.06 1.99
C GLY A 56 -16.46 -0.08 2.23
N ILE A 57 -15.73 -0.29 3.33
CA ILE A 57 -14.41 0.29 3.55
C ILE A 57 -13.36 -0.72 3.11
N TYR A 58 -12.44 -0.28 2.26
CA TYR A 58 -11.38 -1.09 1.72
C TYR A 58 -10.03 -0.59 2.21
N MET A 59 -9.17 -1.51 2.62
CA MET A 59 -7.79 -1.17 2.96
C MET A 59 -6.92 -1.32 1.72
N ARG A 60 -6.13 -0.28 1.45
CA ARG A 60 -5.04 -0.28 0.48
C ARG A 60 -3.75 0.08 1.20
N ALA A 61 -2.63 -0.44 0.75
CA ALA A 61 -1.33 -0.06 1.28
C ALA A 61 -0.37 0.23 0.14
N ALA A 62 0.59 1.12 0.34
CA ALA A 62 1.61 1.39 -0.66
C ALA A 62 2.94 1.79 -0.04
N PHE A 63 4.03 1.30 -0.59
CA PHE A 63 5.36 1.80 -0.27
C PHE A 63 6.20 1.94 -1.54
N PHE A 64 7.20 2.81 -1.48
CA PHE A 64 8.20 2.91 -2.53
C PHE A 64 9.44 2.13 -2.13
N TYR A 65 10.00 1.35 -3.06
CA TYR A 65 11.30 0.74 -2.85
C TYR A 65 12.32 1.82 -2.51
N GLN A 66 13.05 1.57 -1.43
CA GLN A 66 14.14 2.42 -1.01
C GLN A 66 15.45 1.88 -1.56
N ASP A 67 16.35 2.79 -1.95
CA ASP A 67 17.72 2.41 -2.24
C ASP A 67 18.34 1.87 -0.94
N ARG A 68 18.86 0.64 -0.99
CA ARG A 68 19.53 -0.04 0.13
C ARG A 68 20.68 0.74 0.72
N ARG A 69 21.27 1.67 -0.04
CA ARG A 69 22.36 2.55 0.41
C ARG A 69 21.88 3.65 1.33
N LEU A 70 20.59 4.02 1.24
CA LEU A 70 19.99 5.01 2.12
C LEU A 70 19.67 4.33 3.47
N ARG A 71 20.13 4.94 4.55
CA ARG A 71 19.88 4.45 5.93
C ARG A 71 18.52 4.87 6.48
N THR A 72 17.69 5.52 5.67
CA THR A 72 16.37 5.97 6.08
C THR A 72 15.46 4.76 6.23
N PRO A 73 14.78 4.58 7.37
CA PRO A 73 13.81 3.50 7.52
C PRO A 73 12.68 3.62 6.48
N PRO A 74 12.12 2.49 6.00
CA PRO A 74 10.99 2.56 5.10
C PRO A 74 9.72 2.99 5.81
N THR A 75 8.89 3.70 5.07
CA THR A 75 7.54 4.09 5.46
C THR A 75 6.55 3.44 4.52
N ILE A 76 5.32 3.29 5.00
CA ILE A 76 4.20 2.76 4.22
C ILE A 76 3.00 3.68 4.39
N ASP A 77 2.32 3.95 3.28
CA ASP A 77 1.04 4.62 3.29
C ASP A 77 -0.07 3.57 3.42
N ILE A 78 -0.89 3.69 4.45
CA ILE A 78 -2.12 2.92 4.60
C ILE A 78 -3.29 3.82 4.23
N TYR A 79 -4.12 3.35 3.31
CA TYR A 79 -5.31 4.03 2.84
C TYR A 79 -6.56 3.25 3.25
N PHE A 80 -7.53 3.95 3.81
CA PHE A 80 -8.90 3.47 3.91
C PHE A 80 -9.71 4.15 2.83
N VAL A 81 -10.24 3.37 1.90
CA VAL A 81 -10.95 3.84 0.72
C VAL A 81 -12.40 3.40 0.81
N THR A 82 -13.31 4.33 0.61
CA THR A 82 -14.75 4.02 0.53
C THR A 82 -15.30 4.60 -0.76
N ALA A 83 -16.25 3.90 -1.38
CA ALA A 83 -16.97 4.40 -2.54
C ALA A 83 -18.46 4.32 -2.24
N SER A 84 -19.18 5.43 -2.33
CA SER A 84 -20.61 5.44 -2.06
C SER A 84 -21.34 6.60 -2.71
N LYS A 85 -22.65 6.47 -2.93
CA LYS A 85 -23.48 7.56 -3.48
C LYS A 85 -23.72 8.71 -2.49
N LYS A 86 -23.49 8.46 -1.20
CA LYS A 86 -23.65 9.43 -0.12
C LYS A 86 -22.37 9.40 0.71
N PRO A 87 -21.48 10.40 0.59
CA PRO A 87 -20.23 10.44 1.34
C PRO A 87 -20.51 10.30 2.84
N ARG A 88 -19.70 9.50 3.51
CA ARG A 88 -19.87 9.13 4.93
C ARG A 88 -18.81 9.76 5.82
N TYR A 89 -17.68 10.17 5.26
CA TYR A 89 -16.48 10.53 6.02
C TYR A 89 -15.96 11.93 5.70
N ASN A 90 -16.64 12.70 4.85
CA ASN A 90 -16.23 14.04 4.41
C ASN A 90 -15.96 15.04 5.54
N GLU A 91 -16.66 14.90 6.67
CA GLU A 91 -16.53 15.74 7.87
C GLU A 91 -15.86 15.00 9.03
N VAL A 92 -15.40 13.77 8.81
CA VAL A 92 -14.87 12.90 9.84
C VAL A 92 -13.36 13.10 9.91
N HIS A 93 -12.93 13.86 10.92
CA HIS A 93 -11.52 14.08 11.22
C HIS A 93 -11.05 13.15 12.34
N GLY A 94 -9.85 12.60 12.20
CA GLY A 94 -9.26 11.65 13.16
C GLY A 94 -9.25 10.21 12.64
N LEU A 95 -8.16 9.85 11.97
CA LEU A 95 -7.79 8.50 11.57
C LEU A 95 -6.72 7.97 12.55
N SER A 96 -7.07 6.98 13.36
CA SER A 96 -6.09 6.30 14.21
C SER A 96 -6.18 4.78 14.07
N ILE A 97 -5.05 4.11 14.31
CA ILE A 97 -4.97 2.66 14.33
C ILE A 97 -4.55 2.23 15.73
N LEU A 98 -5.35 1.36 16.34
CA LEU A 98 -5.10 0.76 17.64
C LEU A 98 -4.64 -0.69 17.41
N ALA A 99 -3.44 -1.02 17.87
CA ALA A 99 -2.92 -2.38 17.93
C ALA A 99 -3.01 -2.87 19.38
N ASP A 100 -3.79 -3.92 19.64
CA ASP A 100 -4.05 -4.46 20.98
C ASP A 100 -4.48 -3.37 21.98
N GLY A 101 -5.32 -2.44 21.51
CA GLY A 101 -5.84 -1.31 22.29
C GLY A 101 -4.88 -0.12 22.45
N ARG A 102 -3.66 -0.18 21.88
CA ARG A 102 -2.68 0.92 21.92
C ARG A 102 -2.60 1.65 20.60
N ALA A 103 -2.68 2.98 20.64
CA ALA A 103 -2.52 3.81 19.45
C ALA A 103 -1.11 3.65 18.85
N LEU A 104 -1.07 3.34 17.55
CA LEU A 104 0.17 3.31 16.80
C LEU A 104 0.61 4.73 16.45
N SER A 105 1.92 4.97 16.53
CA SER A 105 2.51 6.21 16.05
C SER A 105 2.51 6.22 14.52
N SER A 106 2.00 7.31 13.94
CA SER A 106 2.09 7.63 12.52
C SER A 106 3.20 8.64 12.25
N VAL A 107 3.57 8.76 10.98
CA VAL A 107 4.47 9.78 10.47
C VAL A 107 3.65 10.85 9.77
N GLY A 108 3.82 12.10 10.18
CA GLY A 108 3.12 13.23 9.57
C GLY A 108 1.64 13.32 9.94
N ALA A 109 0.95 14.23 9.27
CA ALA A 109 -0.49 14.43 9.44
C ALA A 109 -1.28 13.38 8.65
N GLU A 110 -2.47 13.08 9.16
CA GLU A 110 -3.47 12.32 8.42
C GLU A 110 -3.95 13.15 7.21
N GLU A 111 -4.12 12.50 6.07
CA GLU A 111 -4.60 13.17 4.86
C GLU A 111 -5.98 12.62 4.48
N TYR A 112 -6.86 13.53 4.07
CA TYR A 112 -8.22 13.21 3.63
C TYR A 112 -8.43 13.71 2.21
N PHE A 113 -8.92 12.82 1.35
CA PHE A 113 -9.20 13.13 -0.05
C PHE A 113 -10.62 12.71 -0.39
N THR A 114 -11.32 13.56 -1.15
CA THR A 114 -12.63 13.24 -1.73
C THR A 114 -12.56 13.46 -3.23
N GLU A 115 -12.95 12.44 -3.98
CA GLU A 115 -13.00 12.46 -5.44
C GLU A 115 -14.42 12.11 -5.89
N HIS A 116 -14.93 12.80 -6.89
CA HIS A 116 -16.19 12.42 -7.54
C HIS A 116 -15.92 11.37 -8.61
N GLY A 117 -16.37 10.15 -8.35
CA GLY A 117 -16.28 9.02 -9.26
C GLY A 117 -17.45 8.98 -10.25
N GLU A 118 -17.46 7.94 -11.08
CA GLU A 118 -18.52 7.72 -12.05
C GLU A 118 -19.87 7.43 -11.39
N ARG A 119 -20.98 7.59 -12.13
CA ARG A 119 -22.34 7.21 -11.69
C ARG A 119 -22.79 7.85 -10.36
N LYS A 120 -22.36 9.09 -10.09
CA LYS A 120 -22.66 9.83 -8.85
C LYS A 120 -22.13 9.11 -7.60
N THR A 121 -21.05 8.36 -7.74
CA THR A 121 -20.32 7.81 -6.59
C THR A 121 -19.28 8.83 -6.14
N THR A 122 -19.11 8.94 -4.83
CA THR A 122 -18.02 9.71 -4.20
C THR A 122 -17.04 8.70 -3.62
N VAL A 123 -15.77 8.87 -3.94
CA VAL A 123 -14.67 8.09 -3.39
C VAL A 123 -13.99 8.92 -2.31
N GLU A 124 -13.98 8.39 -1.09
CA GLU A 124 -13.35 8.99 0.08
C GLU A 124 -12.11 8.17 0.42
N LYS A 125 -10.95 8.84 0.53
CA LYS A 125 -9.67 8.19 0.87
C LYS A 125 -9.08 8.86 2.11
N MET A 126 -8.76 8.05 3.10
CA MET A 126 -8.11 8.48 4.33
C MET A 126 -6.74 7.82 4.41
N ARG A 127 -5.68 8.62 4.50
CA ARG A 127 -4.29 8.14 4.48
C ARG A 127 -3.62 8.36 5.82
N LEU A 128 -2.94 7.31 6.29
CA LEU A 128 -1.99 7.36 7.39
C LEU A 128 -0.64 6.83 6.91
N THR A 129 0.44 7.57 7.18
CA THR A 129 1.78 7.04 6.93
C THR A 129 2.29 6.37 8.20
N LEU A 130 2.76 5.13 8.10
CA LEU A 130 3.35 4.39 9.21
C LEU A 130 4.86 4.21 9.01
N THR A 131 5.60 4.20 10.11
CA THR A 131 6.98 3.69 10.11
C THR A 131 6.97 2.18 9.92
N TYR A 132 8.09 1.62 9.46
CA TYR A 132 8.27 0.16 9.44
C TYR A 132 8.05 -0.49 10.81
N ALA A 133 8.54 0.13 11.90
CA ALA A 133 8.34 -0.40 13.25
C ALA A 133 6.85 -0.42 13.67
N SER A 134 6.10 0.62 13.31
CA SER A 134 4.65 0.67 13.53
C SER A 134 3.93 -0.39 12.69
N LEU A 135 4.34 -0.60 11.44
CA LEU A 135 3.80 -1.66 10.58
C LEU A 135 4.07 -3.05 11.17
N VAL A 136 5.29 -3.31 11.65
CA VAL A 136 5.64 -4.58 12.30
C VAL A 136 4.81 -4.79 13.57
N THR A 137 4.62 -3.77 14.39
CA THR A 137 3.72 -3.85 15.56
C THR A 137 2.30 -4.20 15.14
N LEU A 138 1.77 -3.52 14.11
CA LEU A 138 0.44 -3.76 13.56
C LEU A 138 0.28 -5.21 13.08
N THR A 139 1.26 -5.75 12.36
CA THR A 139 1.19 -7.10 11.79
C THR A 139 1.35 -8.21 12.82
N HIS A 140 1.85 -7.94 14.03
CA HIS A 140 1.95 -8.93 15.12
C HIS A 140 0.84 -8.81 16.16
N ALA A 141 0.01 -7.78 16.07
CA ALA A 141 -1.10 -7.57 16.99
C ALA A 141 -2.16 -8.67 16.85
N GLN A 142 -2.80 -9.03 17.96
CA GLN A 142 -3.92 -9.97 17.97
C GLN A 142 -5.20 -9.30 17.45
N ARG A 143 -5.38 -8.03 17.79
CA ARG A 143 -6.54 -7.25 17.39
C ARG A 143 -6.10 -5.86 16.91
N VAL A 144 -6.57 -5.49 15.72
CA VAL A 144 -6.31 -4.16 15.17
C VAL A 144 -7.63 -3.46 14.87
N THR A 145 -7.84 -2.32 15.52
CA THR A 145 -9.02 -1.48 15.33
C THR A 145 -8.60 -0.17 14.68
N VAL A 146 -9.26 0.17 13.58
CA VAL A 146 -9.12 1.46 12.90
C VAL A 146 -10.27 2.33 13.36
N ARG A 147 -9.95 3.54 13.82
CA ARG A 147 -10.92 4.57 14.14
C ARG A 147 -10.91 5.62 13.05
N LEU A 148 -12.09 5.89 12.50
CA LEU A 148 -12.38 6.91 11.51
C LEU A 148 -13.42 7.84 12.15
N GLY A 149 -12.92 8.85 12.86
CA GLY A 149 -13.69 9.67 13.81
C GLY A 149 -14.48 8.80 14.78
N SER A 150 -15.81 8.77 14.65
CA SER A 150 -16.69 7.96 15.51
C SER A 150 -16.90 6.52 15.03
N THR A 151 -16.46 6.18 13.82
CA THR A 151 -16.60 4.83 13.27
C THR A 151 -15.41 3.98 13.66
N GLU A 152 -15.65 2.80 14.21
CA GLU A 152 -14.62 1.79 14.46
C GLU A 152 -14.76 0.63 13.47
N VAL A 153 -13.64 0.20 12.89
CA VAL A 153 -13.57 -0.97 12.00
C VAL A 153 -12.44 -1.87 12.45
N GLU A 154 -12.72 -3.15 12.65
CA GLU A 154 -11.70 -4.13 12.97
C GLU A 154 -11.06 -4.69 11.69
N LEU A 155 -9.74 -4.77 11.65
CA LEU A 155 -9.04 -5.43 10.55
C LEU A 155 -9.14 -6.94 10.72
N SER A 156 -9.62 -7.62 9.67
CA SER A 156 -9.65 -9.08 9.62
C SER A 156 -8.25 -9.68 9.51
N ASN A 157 -8.14 -10.99 9.80
CA ASN A 157 -6.88 -11.71 9.59
C ASN A 157 -6.37 -11.62 8.15
N ASN A 158 -7.27 -11.58 7.16
CA ASN A 158 -6.91 -11.40 5.74
C ASN A 158 -6.15 -10.08 5.52
N HIS A 159 -6.57 -8.99 6.17
CA HIS A 159 -5.87 -7.70 6.11
C HIS A 159 -4.49 -7.79 6.77
N LEU A 160 -4.39 -8.45 7.94
CA LEU A 160 -3.13 -8.57 8.67
C LEU A 160 -2.12 -9.43 7.91
N GLU A 161 -2.55 -10.56 7.35
CA GLU A 161 -1.74 -11.42 6.49
C GLU A 161 -1.24 -10.66 5.24
N SER A 162 -2.12 -9.87 4.61
CA SER A 162 -1.75 -8.99 3.49
C SER A 162 -0.66 -7.98 3.85
N LEU A 163 -0.76 -7.40 5.04
CA LEU A 163 0.24 -6.45 5.53
C LEU A 163 1.54 -7.14 5.95
N ARG A 164 1.49 -8.39 6.42
CA ARG A 164 2.69 -9.20 6.69
C ARG A 164 3.46 -9.47 5.40
N GLU A 165 2.77 -9.80 4.30
CA GLU A 165 3.42 -9.96 3.00
C GLU A 165 4.07 -8.65 2.53
N ILE A 166 3.34 -7.53 2.62
CA ILE A 166 3.90 -6.22 2.30
C ILE A 166 5.14 -5.90 3.15
N ALA A 167 5.07 -6.12 4.46
CA ALA A 167 6.19 -5.90 5.36
C ALA A 167 7.41 -6.78 5.03
N SER A 168 7.20 -8.00 4.52
CA SER A 168 8.28 -8.90 4.10
C SER A 168 9.04 -8.42 2.85
N MET A 169 8.37 -7.63 2.00
CA MET A 169 8.97 -7.02 0.80
C MET A 169 9.68 -5.69 1.10
N MET A 170 9.38 -5.07 2.24
CA MET A 170 10.07 -3.87 2.70
C MET A 170 11.44 -4.26 3.25
N ILE A 171 12.47 -3.52 2.87
CA ILE A 171 13.84 -3.77 3.34
C ILE A 171 13.94 -3.21 4.75
N PRO A 172 14.13 -4.03 5.79
CA PRO A 172 14.24 -3.51 7.14
C PRO A 172 15.46 -2.59 7.25
N PRO A 173 15.44 -1.58 8.14
CA PRO A 173 16.63 -0.80 8.41
C PRO A 173 17.74 -1.77 8.80
N THR A 174 18.89 -1.70 8.11
CA THR A 174 20.06 -2.50 8.48
C THR A 174 20.37 -2.19 9.94
N SER A 175 20.26 -3.19 10.82
CA SER A 175 20.74 -3.04 12.19
C SER A 175 22.20 -2.64 12.05
N ALA A 176 22.54 -1.41 12.42
CA ALA A 176 23.93 -1.04 12.57
C ALA A 176 24.53 -2.12 13.45
N ALA A 177 25.43 -2.94 12.89
CA ALA A 177 26.12 -3.96 13.64
C ALA A 177 26.65 -3.26 14.88
N ARG A 178 26.15 -3.67 16.06
CA ARG A 178 26.79 -3.32 17.33
C ARG A 178 28.24 -3.78 17.18
N ARG A 179 29.13 -2.83 16.93
CA ARG A 179 30.56 -2.97 17.15
C ARG A 179 30.85 -2.38 18.52
#